data_AF-A0A2V1JZJ4-F1
#
_entry.id   AF-A0A2V1JZJ4-F1
#
_cell.length_a   1.000
_cell.length_b   1.000
_cell.length_c   1.000
_cell.angle_alpha   90.00
_cell.angle_beta   90.00
_cell.angle_gamma   90.00
#
_symmetry.space_group_name_H-M   'P 1'
#
loop_
_entity.id
_entity.type
_entity.pdbx_description
1 polymer ?
#
loop_
_entity_poly.entity_id
_entity_poly.type
_entity_poly.pdbx_seq_one_letter_code
_entity_poly.pdbx_strand_id
1 'polypeptide(L)'
;MAWDWAVIGTAVGGFSTLIYTAFTYALLRENRALRKAGSLPQVVAHFEPHPDGNGALQLSLSNVGSGPALDVCYSFEREDGDFENYHILFKHTEERPALTMIGQGEKFSFTFAIGFNLFRPKDTNVSKQLKPFYVKVSWRAAGEKKLHAEKYLLDVSAYAGLPGIVEKPSIVKIADALTDIKKHMGTLAKTADAQIRFIDATSIEEHIRKVVPARQPPSDEEQS
;
A
#
# COMPACT_ATOMS: atom_id res chain seq x y z
N MET A 1 -28.76 -80.66 30.65
CA MET A 1 -27.60 -79.75 30.57
C MET A 1 -28.16 -78.33 30.75
N ALA A 2 -28.26 -77.86 31.99
CA ALA A 2 -28.85 -76.56 32.30
C ALA A 2 -27.85 -75.49 31.88
N TRP A 3 -28.23 -74.66 30.91
CA TRP A 3 -27.41 -73.54 30.48
C TRP A 3 -27.46 -72.49 31.59
N ASP A 4 -26.28 -72.15 32.12
CA ASP A 4 -26.14 -71.23 33.23
C ASP A 4 -26.28 -69.80 32.69
N TRP A 5 -27.51 -69.28 32.71
CA TRP A 5 -27.88 -67.98 32.14
C TRP A 5 -27.01 -66.82 32.64
N ALA A 6 -26.43 -66.95 33.84
CA ALA A 6 -25.48 -66.00 34.40
C ALA A 6 -24.17 -65.89 33.61
N VAL A 7 -23.66 -67.01 33.09
CA VAL A 7 -22.43 -67.06 32.28
C VAL A 7 -22.66 -66.45 30.91
N ILE A 8 -23.83 -66.68 30.32
CA ILE A 8 -24.23 -66.10 29.03
C ILE A 8 -24.40 -64.59 29.17
N GLY A 9 -25.07 -64.13 30.24
CA GLY A 9 -25.28 -62.71 30.50
C GLY A 9 -23.98 -61.93 30.72
N THR A 10 -23.02 -62.51 31.46
CA THR A 10 -21.70 -61.90 31.66
C THR A 10 -20.85 -61.91 30.39
N ALA A 11 -20.91 -62.97 29.58
CA ALA A 11 -20.22 -63.03 28.29
C ALA A 11 -20.75 -61.97 27.31
N VAL A 12 -22.08 -61.82 27.20
CA VAL A 12 -22.72 -60.80 26.35
C VAL A 12 -22.41 -59.38 26.86
N GLY A 13 -22.46 -59.15 28.17
CA GLY A 13 -22.12 -57.86 28.78
C GLY A 13 -20.66 -57.45 28.57
N GLY A 14 -19.73 -58.39 28.74
CA GLY A 14 -18.31 -58.18 28.49
C GLY A 14 -18.01 -57.88 27.01
N PHE A 15 -18.66 -58.62 26.10
CA PHE A 15 -18.55 -58.36 24.67
C PHE A 15 -19.11 -56.99 24.26
N SER A 16 -20.25 -56.58 24.84
CA SER A 16 -20.81 -55.25 24.63
C SER A 16 -19.87 -54.13 25.10
N THR A 17 -19.16 -54.35 26.21
CA THR A 17 -18.19 -53.37 26.74
C THR A 17 -16.96 -53.27 25.83
N LEU A 18 -16.49 -54.40 25.27
CA LEU A 18 -15.42 -54.41 24.28
C LEU A 18 -15.79 -53.65 22.99
N ILE A 19 -17.02 -53.84 22.49
CA ILE A 19 -17.50 -53.08 21.33
C ILE A 19 -17.58 -51.58 21.66
N TYR A 20 -18.15 -51.24 22.82
CA TYR A 20 -18.29 -49.84 23.25
C TYR A 20 -16.92 -49.14 23.39
N THR A 21 -15.94 -49.83 23.99
CA THR A 21 -14.58 -49.30 24.12
C THR A 21 -13.89 -49.14 22.76
N ALA A 22 -14.08 -50.07 21.82
CA ALA A 22 -13.55 -49.94 20.47
C ALA A 22 -14.15 -48.74 19.72
N PHE A 23 -15.47 -48.54 19.79
CA PHE A 23 -16.11 -47.36 19.19
C PHE A 23 -15.68 -46.06 19.86
N THR A 24 -15.56 -46.05 21.19
CA THR A 24 -15.05 -44.89 21.92
C THR A 24 -13.63 -44.54 21.48
N TYR A 25 -12.78 -45.55 21.26
CA TYR A 25 -11.42 -45.34 20.74
C TYR A 25 -11.42 -44.77 19.31
N ALA A 26 -12.27 -45.30 18.43
CA ALA A 26 -12.41 -44.79 17.06
C ALA A 26 -12.87 -43.32 17.05
N LEU A 27 -13.91 -42.98 17.84
CA LEU A 27 -14.41 -41.62 17.99
C LEU A 27 -13.35 -40.66 18.55
N LEU A 28 -12.52 -41.12 19.48
CA LEU A 28 -11.44 -40.30 20.04
C LEU A 28 -10.34 -40.05 19.01
N ARG A 29 -10.02 -41.04 18.18
CA ARG A 29 -9.07 -40.89 17.06
C ARG A 29 -9.60 -39.91 16.02
N GLU A 30 -10.87 -40.03 15.65
CA GLU A 30 -11.53 -39.14 14.69
C GLU A 30 -11.65 -37.72 15.23
N ASN A 31 -12.07 -37.54 16.48
CA ASN A 31 -12.11 -36.22 17.11
C ASN A 31 -10.72 -35.57 17.17
N ARG A 32 -9.66 -36.34 17.40
CA ARG A 32 -8.29 -35.82 17.33
C ARG A 32 -7.91 -35.41 15.91
N ALA A 33 -8.32 -36.16 14.89
CA ALA A 33 -8.07 -35.79 13.50
C ALA A 33 -8.87 -34.54 13.10
N LEU A 34 -10.14 -34.45 13.50
CA LEU A 34 -11.01 -33.30 13.27
C LEU A 34 -10.51 -32.05 13.97
N ARG A 35 -10.00 -32.15 15.20
CA ARG A 35 -9.38 -31.02 15.89
C ARG A 35 -8.15 -30.51 15.16
N LYS A 36 -7.34 -31.41 14.57
CA LYS A 36 -6.19 -31.02 13.75
C LYS A 36 -6.61 -30.36 12.44
N ALA A 37 -7.58 -30.93 11.74
CA ALA A 37 -8.11 -30.36 10.49
C ALA A 37 -8.79 -29.01 10.74
N GLY A 38 -9.55 -28.91 11.83
CA GLY A 38 -10.21 -27.70 12.30
C GLY A 38 -9.28 -26.68 12.96
N SER A 39 -7.97 -26.92 13.04
CA SER A 39 -6.98 -25.96 13.57
C SER A 39 -5.94 -25.57 12.53
N LEU A 40 -6.16 -25.84 11.24
CA LEU A 40 -5.21 -25.48 10.19
C LEU A 40 -5.39 -24.00 9.82
N PRO A 41 -4.37 -23.14 9.99
CA PRO A 41 -4.37 -21.81 9.44
C PRO A 41 -4.15 -21.84 7.93
N GLN A 42 -4.80 -20.92 7.24
CA GLN A 42 -4.63 -20.72 5.81
C GLN A 42 -4.60 -19.22 5.56
N VAL A 43 -3.44 -18.71 5.13
CA VAL A 43 -3.24 -17.28 4.90
C VAL A 43 -3.32 -17.00 3.41
N VAL A 44 -4.31 -16.21 3.01
CA VAL A 44 -4.53 -15.80 1.62
C VAL A 44 -4.13 -14.34 1.45
N ALA A 45 -3.36 -14.05 0.40
CA ALA A 45 -3.09 -12.69 -0.02
C ALA A 45 -4.12 -12.25 -1.06
N HIS A 46 -4.74 -11.08 -0.85
CA HIS A 46 -5.67 -10.48 -1.80
C HIS A 46 -5.63 -8.96 -1.72
N PHE A 47 -6.15 -8.30 -2.74
CA PHE A 47 -6.30 -6.84 -2.72
C PHE A 47 -7.67 -6.45 -2.17
N GLU A 48 -7.71 -5.32 -1.46
CA GLU A 48 -8.94 -4.66 -1.02
C GLU A 48 -8.88 -3.17 -1.32
N PRO A 49 -9.98 -2.54 -1.74
CA PRO A 49 -10.06 -1.08 -1.80
C PRO A 49 -10.00 -0.49 -0.39
N HIS A 50 -9.30 0.63 -0.24
CA HIS A 50 -9.23 1.33 1.03
C HIS A 50 -10.62 1.79 1.49
N PRO A 51 -11.02 1.56 2.76
CA PRO A 51 -12.37 1.89 3.26
C PRO A 51 -12.72 3.38 3.14
N ASP A 52 -11.72 4.26 3.28
CA ASP A 52 -11.88 5.71 3.14
C ASP A 52 -12.27 6.20 1.74
N GLY A 53 -12.36 5.32 0.73
CA GLY A 53 -12.76 5.72 -0.63
C GLY A 53 -11.74 6.59 -1.37
N ASN A 54 -10.54 6.76 -0.82
CA ASN A 54 -9.44 7.56 -1.39
C ASN A 54 -8.76 6.88 -2.59
N GLY A 55 -9.37 5.86 -3.19
CA GLY A 55 -8.83 5.12 -4.33
C GLY A 55 -7.54 4.37 -4.07
N ALA A 56 -7.08 4.27 -2.82
CA ALA A 56 -5.92 3.47 -2.47
C ALA A 56 -6.27 1.98 -2.50
N LEU A 57 -5.32 1.16 -2.95
CA LEU A 57 -5.40 -0.29 -2.94
C LEU A 57 -4.58 -0.82 -1.77
N GLN A 58 -5.22 -1.59 -0.91
CA GLN A 58 -4.59 -2.28 0.20
C GLN A 58 -4.27 -3.72 -0.20
N LEU A 59 -3.09 -4.20 0.18
CA LEU A 59 -2.76 -5.61 0.15
C LEU A 59 -3.08 -6.19 1.53
N SER A 60 -3.95 -7.18 1.53
CA SER A 60 -4.49 -7.82 2.72
C SER A 60 -4.01 -9.27 2.79
N LEU A 61 -3.42 -9.64 3.92
CA LEU A 61 -3.12 -11.02 4.29
C LEU A 61 -4.21 -11.46 5.26
N SER A 62 -5.11 -12.34 4.83
CA SER A 62 -6.23 -12.80 5.63
C SER A 62 -6.06 -14.26 6.02
N ASN A 63 -6.32 -14.57 7.29
CA ASN A 63 -6.35 -15.95 7.74
C ASN A 63 -7.78 -16.49 7.61
N VAL A 64 -8.03 -17.19 6.50
CA VAL A 64 -9.30 -17.88 6.21
C VAL A 64 -9.37 -19.26 6.84
N GLY A 65 -8.24 -19.76 7.36
CA GLY A 65 -8.19 -21.00 8.11
C GLY A 65 -8.80 -20.86 9.50
N SER A 66 -9.05 -22.00 10.14
CA SER A 66 -9.70 -22.08 11.45
C SER A 66 -8.71 -22.09 12.62
N GLY A 67 -7.40 -22.12 12.34
CA GLY A 67 -6.35 -21.97 13.35
C GLY A 67 -5.61 -20.62 13.22
N PRO A 68 -4.84 -20.20 14.24
CA PRO A 68 -3.99 -19.02 14.15
C PRO A 68 -2.76 -19.28 13.29
N ALA A 69 -2.40 -18.33 12.43
CA ALA A 69 -1.18 -18.34 11.63
C ALA A 69 -0.06 -17.64 12.40
N LEU A 70 1.06 -18.30 12.63
CA LEU A 70 2.22 -17.77 13.34
C LEU A 70 3.38 -17.49 12.37
N ASP A 71 4.28 -16.58 12.75
CA ASP A 71 5.49 -16.24 11.99
C ASP A 71 5.20 -15.97 10.51
N VAL A 72 4.22 -15.11 10.23
CA VAL A 72 3.77 -14.84 8.86
C VAL A 72 4.78 -13.92 8.17
N CYS A 73 5.44 -14.43 7.14
CA CYS A 73 6.32 -13.67 6.26
C CYS A 73 5.72 -13.60 4.86
N TYR A 74 6.05 -12.56 4.12
CA TYR A 74 5.68 -12.43 2.71
C TYR A 74 6.86 -11.88 1.90
N SER A 75 6.96 -12.33 0.65
CA SER A 75 7.91 -11.82 -0.32
C SER A 75 7.26 -11.70 -1.70
N PHE A 76 7.75 -10.74 -2.48
CA PHE A 76 7.27 -10.48 -3.84
C PHE A 76 8.25 -11.13 -4.83
N GLU A 77 7.77 -12.02 -5.70
CA GLU A 77 8.56 -12.56 -6.80
C GLU A 77 8.29 -11.71 -8.05
N ARG A 78 9.32 -11.04 -8.59
CA ARG A 78 9.16 -9.98 -9.60
C ARG A 78 10.41 -9.76 -10.46
N GLU A 79 10.21 -9.26 -11.68
CA GLU A 79 11.24 -8.64 -12.53
C GLU A 79 11.58 -7.21 -12.07
N ASP A 80 12.86 -6.94 -11.90
CA ASP A 80 13.40 -5.65 -11.44
C ASP A 80 12.94 -4.48 -12.33
N GLY A 81 12.46 -3.39 -11.73
CA GLY A 81 12.13 -2.12 -12.40
C GLY A 81 10.64 -1.77 -12.53
N ASP A 82 9.73 -2.74 -12.51
CA ASP A 82 8.30 -2.47 -12.74
C ASP A 82 7.60 -1.80 -11.53
N PHE A 83 8.21 -1.61 -10.35
CA PHE A 83 7.53 -1.10 -9.13
C PHE A 83 7.93 0.36 -8.85
N GLU A 84 9.15 0.73 -9.20
CA GLU A 84 9.65 2.11 -9.11
C GLU A 84 8.83 3.05 -10.01
N ASN A 85 8.42 2.56 -11.19
CA ASN A 85 7.63 3.31 -12.16
C ASN A 85 6.20 3.65 -11.69
N TYR A 86 5.66 2.93 -10.70
CA TYR A 86 4.26 3.09 -10.25
C TYR A 86 4.12 3.77 -8.89
N HIS A 87 5.21 4.34 -8.33
CA HIS A 87 5.23 4.99 -7.02
C HIS A 87 4.53 4.15 -5.94
N ILE A 88 4.84 2.86 -5.91
CA ILE A 88 4.34 1.98 -4.86
C ILE A 88 4.91 2.49 -3.55
N LEU A 89 4.04 2.76 -2.57
CA LEU A 89 4.42 3.38 -1.29
C LEU A 89 5.26 2.42 -0.43
N PHE A 90 5.52 1.23 -0.94
CA PHE A 90 6.19 0.15 -0.27
C PHE A 90 7.69 0.22 -0.56
N LYS A 91 8.51 0.41 0.47
CA LYS A 91 9.97 0.23 0.34
C LYS A 91 10.24 -1.28 0.15
N HIS A 92 10.60 -1.65 -1.06
CA HIS A 92 10.71 -3.04 -1.53
C HIS A 92 12.00 -3.77 -1.12
N THR A 93 12.93 -3.07 -0.48
CA THR A 93 14.34 -3.51 -0.39
C THR A 93 14.66 -4.38 0.84
N GLU A 94 13.73 -4.56 1.77
CA GLU A 94 13.98 -5.35 2.99
C GLU A 94 12.89 -6.40 3.20
N GLU A 95 13.30 -7.66 3.34
CA GLU A 95 12.44 -8.72 3.89
C GLU A 95 11.88 -8.23 5.22
N ARG A 96 10.56 -8.05 5.26
CA ARG A 96 9.89 -7.53 6.45
C ARG A 96 9.99 -8.55 7.58
N PRO A 97 10.13 -8.10 8.84
CA PRO A 97 10.10 -8.99 9.98
C PRO A 97 8.78 -9.76 10.00
N ALA A 98 8.86 -11.03 10.38
CA ALA A 98 7.71 -11.92 10.48
C ALA A 98 6.64 -11.29 11.40
N LEU A 99 5.39 -11.25 10.93
CA LEU A 99 4.26 -10.95 11.78
C LEU A 99 4.10 -12.09 12.78
N THR A 100 4.08 -11.76 14.07
CA THR A 100 4.03 -12.76 15.14
C THR A 100 2.83 -13.69 15.01
N MET A 101 1.66 -13.13 14.72
CA MET A 101 0.43 -13.90 14.59
C MET A 101 -0.63 -13.16 13.77
N ILE A 102 -1.44 -13.92 13.03
CA ILE A 102 -2.74 -13.51 12.50
C ILE A 102 -3.78 -14.51 13.03
N GLY A 103 -4.72 -14.02 13.84
CA GLY A 103 -5.79 -14.84 14.43
C GLY A 103 -6.75 -15.40 13.38
N GLN A 104 -7.62 -16.32 13.79
CA GLN A 104 -8.65 -16.87 12.92
C GLN A 104 -9.62 -15.76 12.48
N GLY A 105 -9.83 -15.63 11.17
CA GLY A 105 -10.72 -14.60 10.61
C GLY A 105 -10.17 -13.18 10.70
N GLU A 106 -8.96 -12.99 11.24
CA GLU A 106 -8.28 -11.71 11.24
C GLU A 106 -7.56 -11.48 9.92
N LYS A 107 -7.32 -10.21 9.62
CA LYS A 107 -6.55 -9.78 8.46
C LYS A 107 -5.55 -8.71 8.85
N PHE A 108 -4.38 -8.79 8.24
CA PHE A 108 -3.37 -7.75 8.27
C PHE A 108 -3.36 -7.05 6.92
N SER A 109 -3.68 -5.77 6.89
CA SER A 109 -3.77 -4.99 5.64
C SER A 109 -2.83 -3.80 5.68
N PHE A 110 -2.18 -3.52 4.55
CA PHE A 110 -1.34 -2.35 4.38
C PHE A 110 -1.55 -1.73 3.00
N THR A 111 -1.37 -0.41 2.91
CA THR A 111 -1.51 0.31 1.66
C THR A 111 -0.39 -0.10 0.70
N PHE A 112 -0.77 -0.70 -0.42
CA PHE A 112 0.15 -1.09 -1.48
C PHE A 112 0.44 0.11 -2.38
N ALA A 113 -0.59 0.68 -2.98
CA ALA A 113 -0.44 1.81 -3.89
C ALA A 113 -1.72 2.65 -4.00
N ILE A 114 -1.60 3.84 -4.58
CA ILE A 114 -2.74 4.70 -4.91
C ILE A 114 -3.25 4.27 -6.29
N GLY A 115 -4.52 3.87 -6.40
CA GLY A 115 -5.13 3.33 -7.62
C GLY A 115 -4.92 4.20 -8.86
N PHE A 116 -5.04 5.52 -8.72
CA PHE A 116 -4.75 6.47 -9.81
C PHE A 116 -3.35 6.27 -10.41
N ASN A 117 -2.32 6.03 -9.59
CA ASN A 117 -0.94 5.81 -10.06
C ASN A 117 -0.76 4.42 -10.70
N LEU A 118 -1.58 3.43 -10.33
CA LEU A 118 -1.55 2.09 -10.90
C LEU A 118 -2.11 2.02 -12.33
N PHE A 119 -3.04 2.93 -12.66
CA PHE A 119 -3.72 2.97 -13.97
C PHE A 119 -3.31 4.14 -14.87
N ARG A 120 -2.63 5.15 -14.32
CA ARG A 120 -2.05 6.29 -15.07
C ARG A 120 -0.60 6.50 -14.65
N PRO A 121 0.33 5.63 -15.11
CA PRO A 121 1.76 5.83 -14.85
C PRO A 121 2.21 7.18 -15.44
N LYS A 122 3.19 7.79 -14.78
CA LYS A 122 3.73 9.11 -15.18
C LYS A 122 4.50 9.04 -16.50
N ASP A 123 5.03 7.86 -16.83
CA ASP A 123 5.77 7.59 -18.06
C ASP A 123 4.86 7.01 -19.14
N THR A 124 4.76 7.71 -20.27
CA THR A 124 3.95 7.33 -21.44
C THR A 124 4.40 6.07 -22.16
N ASN A 125 5.57 5.50 -21.80
CA ASN A 125 6.15 4.30 -22.42
C ASN A 125 5.96 3.02 -21.61
N VAL A 126 5.48 3.11 -20.36
CA VAL A 126 5.22 1.93 -19.53
C VAL A 126 3.75 1.54 -19.74
N SER A 127 3.51 0.23 -19.93
CA SER A 127 2.18 -0.32 -20.17
C SER A 127 1.15 0.28 -19.20
N LYS A 128 -0.06 0.58 -19.67
CA LYS A 128 -1.10 1.34 -18.93
C LYS A 128 -1.47 0.79 -17.55
N GLN A 129 -1.03 -0.43 -17.22
CA GLN A 129 -1.42 -1.17 -16.03
C GLN A 129 -0.26 -2.05 -15.55
N LEU A 130 -0.15 -2.19 -14.23
CA LEU A 130 0.80 -3.08 -13.58
C LEU A 130 0.51 -4.54 -13.96
N LYS A 131 1.53 -5.27 -14.44
CA LYS A 131 1.41 -6.70 -14.75
C LYS A 131 1.11 -7.52 -13.48
N PRO A 132 0.39 -8.64 -13.59
CA PRO A 132 0.21 -9.57 -12.49
C PRO A 132 1.56 -10.04 -11.94
N PHE A 133 1.64 -10.20 -10.63
CA PHE A 133 2.87 -10.65 -9.95
C PHE A 133 2.55 -11.65 -8.85
N TYR A 134 3.55 -12.44 -8.46
CA TYR A 134 3.39 -13.45 -7.42
C TYR A 134 3.78 -12.90 -6.05
N VAL A 135 2.92 -13.15 -5.06
CA VAL A 135 3.22 -12.96 -3.65
C VAL A 135 3.36 -14.32 -3.01
N LYS A 136 4.56 -14.59 -2.50
CA LYS A 136 4.82 -15.76 -1.68
C LYS A 136 4.53 -15.40 -0.24
N VAL A 137 3.62 -16.14 0.38
CA VAL A 137 3.30 -16.00 1.80
C VAL A 137 3.73 -17.28 2.49
N SER A 138 4.44 -17.16 3.60
CA SER A 138 4.80 -18.30 4.44
C SER A 138 4.32 -18.10 5.87
N TRP A 139 3.81 -19.16 6.47
CA TRP A 139 3.29 -19.16 7.84
C TRP A 139 3.55 -20.49 8.52
N ARG A 140 3.37 -20.51 9.84
CA ARG A 140 3.45 -21.70 10.68
C ARG A 140 2.12 -21.94 11.37
N ALA A 141 1.69 -23.21 11.43
CA ALA A 141 0.54 -23.60 12.24
C ALA A 141 0.90 -23.73 13.72
N ALA A 142 -0.03 -23.37 14.61
CA ALA A 142 0.16 -23.56 16.04
C ALA A 142 0.43 -25.03 16.38
N GLY A 143 1.60 -25.31 16.95
CA GLY A 143 2.03 -26.67 17.30
C GLY A 143 2.77 -27.43 16.20
N GLU A 144 2.87 -26.88 14.98
CA GLU A 144 3.71 -27.44 13.93
C GLU A 144 5.02 -26.67 13.79
N LYS A 145 6.14 -27.37 13.58
CA LYS A 145 7.43 -26.74 13.27
C LYS A 145 7.63 -26.46 11.79
N LYS A 146 6.77 -27.03 10.94
CA LYS A 146 6.86 -26.89 9.49
C LYS A 146 6.34 -25.52 9.08
N LEU A 147 7.08 -24.87 8.17
CA LEU A 147 6.62 -23.67 7.49
C LEU A 147 5.80 -24.10 6.27
N HIS A 148 4.57 -23.62 6.22
CA HIS A 148 3.72 -23.69 5.03
C HIS A 148 4.02 -22.46 4.19
N ALA A 149 4.13 -22.63 2.87
CA ALA A 149 4.37 -21.53 1.96
C ALA A 149 3.51 -21.71 0.71
N GLU A 150 2.78 -20.67 0.36
CA GLU A 150 1.91 -20.63 -0.82
C GLU A 150 2.22 -19.40 -1.66
N LYS A 151 1.96 -19.52 -2.96
CA LYS A 151 2.15 -18.45 -3.93
C LYS A 151 0.79 -18.02 -4.46
N TYR A 152 0.53 -16.73 -4.36
CA TYR A 152 -0.70 -16.11 -4.83
C TYR A 152 -0.40 -15.19 -6.01
N LEU A 153 -1.09 -15.40 -7.12
CA LEU A 153 -1.03 -14.50 -8.27
C LEU A 153 -1.96 -13.31 -7.99
N LEU A 154 -1.39 -12.13 -7.86
CA LEU A 154 -2.14 -10.90 -7.65
C LEU A 154 -2.23 -10.10 -8.94
N ASP A 155 -3.45 -9.75 -9.33
CA ASP A 155 -3.74 -8.92 -10.50
C ASP A 155 -4.55 -7.69 -10.11
N VAL A 156 -4.08 -6.52 -10.56
CA VAL A 156 -4.70 -5.22 -10.31
C VAL A 156 -5.75 -4.89 -11.37
N SER A 157 -5.75 -5.59 -12.51
CA SER A 157 -6.66 -5.35 -13.64
C SER A 157 -8.14 -5.43 -13.24
N ALA A 158 -8.46 -6.29 -12.26
CA ALA A 158 -9.80 -6.44 -11.69
C ALA A 158 -10.36 -5.13 -11.11
N TYR A 159 -9.50 -4.19 -10.73
CA TYR A 159 -9.88 -2.91 -10.12
C TYR A 159 -9.92 -1.74 -11.13
N ALA A 160 -9.57 -1.97 -12.40
CA ALA A 160 -9.45 -0.93 -13.43
C ALA A 160 -10.78 -0.25 -13.82
N GLY A 161 -11.92 -0.83 -13.44
CA GLY A 161 -13.25 -0.30 -13.75
C GLY A 161 -13.96 0.36 -12.58
N LEU A 162 -13.36 0.40 -11.38
CA LEU A 162 -14.05 0.86 -10.18
C LEU A 162 -13.97 2.40 -10.05
N PRO A 163 -15.12 3.11 -10.02
CA PRO A 163 -15.15 4.55 -9.78
C PRO A 163 -14.59 4.84 -8.39
N GLY A 164 -13.70 5.83 -8.29
CA GLY A 164 -12.98 6.18 -7.06
C GLY A 164 -11.58 5.57 -6.93
N ILE A 165 -11.29 4.42 -7.55
CA ILE A 165 -9.92 3.85 -7.62
C ILE A 165 -9.14 4.48 -8.77
N VAL A 166 -9.80 4.66 -9.91
CA VAL A 166 -9.23 5.27 -11.12
C VAL A 166 -9.24 6.80 -11.04
N GLU A 167 -10.13 7.38 -10.22
CA GLU A 167 -10.26 8.83 -10.11
C GLU A 167 -9.23 9.41 -9.13
N LYS A 168 -8.76 10.62 -9.42
CA LYS A 168 -7.78 11.30 -8.58
C LYS A 168 -8.41 11.60 -7.20
N PRO A 169 -7.79 11.17 -6.08
CA PRO A 169 -8.36 11.39 -4.75
C PRO A 169 -8.48 12.89 -4.45
N SER A 170 -9.52 13.29 -3.71
CA SER A 170 -9.81 14.71 -3.41
C SER A 170 -8.62 15.44 -2.78
N ILE A 171 -7.86 14.76 -1.91
CA ILE A 171 -6.65 15.32 -1.29
C ILE A 171 -5.57 15.67 -2.32
N VAL A 172 -5.43 14.87 -3.38
CA VAL A 172 -4.45 15.13 -4.44
C VAL A 172 -4.96 16.24 -5.38
N LYS A 173 -6.28 16.36 -5.58
CA LYS A 173 -6.88 17.52 -6.27
C LYS A 173 -6.62 18.83 -5.49
N ILE A 174 -6.69 18.78 -4.15
CA ILE A 174 -6.38 19.93 -3.28
C ILE A 174 -4.89 20.26 -3.35
N ALA A 175 -3.99 19.27 -3.29
CA ALA A 175 -2.55 19.48 -3.40
C ALA A 175 -2.17 20.13 -4.75
N ASP A 176 -2.77 19.69 -5.85
CA ASP A 176 -2.60 20.32 -7.16
C ASP A 176 -3.07 21.78 -7.14
N ALA A 177 -4.28 22.04 -6.62
CA ALA A 177 -4.82 23.40 -6.53
C ALA A 177 -3.91 24.31 -5.68
N LEU A 178 -3.35 23.82 -4.57
CA LEU A 178 -2.37 24.55 -3.78
C LEU A 178 -1.07 24.81 -4.55
N THR A 179 -0.64 23.85 -5.36
CA THR A 179 0.55 24.00 -6.21
C THR A 179 0.33 25.04 -7.30
N ASP A 180 -0.87 25.10 -7.88
CA ASP A 180 -1.23 26.10 -8.87
C ASP A 180 -1.43 27.48 -8.24
N ILE A 181 -2.00 27.58 -7.04
CA ILE A 181 -2.02 28.84 -6.26
C ILE A 181 -0.59 29.33 -6.00
N LYS A 182 0.33 28.44 -5.61
CA LYS A 182 1.74 28.78 -5.41
C LYS A 182 2.39 29.29 -6.71
N LYS A 183 2.10 28.68 -7.86
CA LYS A 183 2.59 29.18 -9.16
C LYS A 183 2.03 30.57 -9.46
N HIS A 184 0.72 30.77 -9.26
CA HIS A 184 0.07 32.06 -9.48
C HIS A 184 0.61 33.17 -8.57
N MET A 185 0.83 32.88 -7.28
CA MET A 185 1.49 33.80 -6.35
C MET A 185 2.94 34.09 -6.77
N GLY A 186 3.67 33.09 -7.27
CA GLY A 186 5.02 33.28 -7.79
C GLY A 186 5.06 34.18 -9.03
N THR A 187 4.09 34.05 -9.95
CA THR A 187 3.94 34.98 -11.08
C THR A 187 3.52 36.37 -10.63
N LEU A 188 2.59 36.49 -9.69
CA LEU A 188 2.18 37.78 -9.11
C LEU A 188 3.33 38.49 -8.40
N ALA A 189 4.15 37.77 -7.64
CA ALA A 189 5.34 38.33 -7.00
C ALA A 189 6.35 38.84 -8.05
N LYS A 190 6.57 38.09 -9.14
CA LYS A 190 7.42 38.53 -10.25
C LYS A 190 6.86 39.75 -10.99
N THR A 191 5.54 39.81 -11.17
CA THR A 191 4.87 40.97 -11.78
C THR A 191 4.86 42.18 -10.85
N ALA A 192 4.73 41.98 -9.54
CA ALA A 192 4.84 43.03 -8.54
C ALA A 192 6.28 43.56 -8.44
N ASP A 193 7.30 42.70 -8.45
CA ASP A 193 8.71 43.12 -8.54
C ASP A 193 9.00 43.89 -9.84
N ALA A 194 8.34 43.51 -10.95
CA ALA A 194 8.43 44.24 -12.21
C ALA A 194 7.70 45.61 -12.16
N GLN A 195 6.62 45.74 -11.39
CA GLN A 195 5.91 47.02 -11.16
C GLN A 195 6.58 47.91 -10.11
N ILE A 196 7.38 47.37 -9.19
CA ILE A 196 8.15 48.16 -8.20
C ILE A 196 9.42 48.77 -8.84
N ARG A 197 9.79 48.34 -10.05
CA ARG A 197 10.76 49.07 -10.88
C ARG A 197 10.08 50.27 -11.54
N PHE A 198 10.30 51.46 -10.97
CA PHE A 198 9.99 52.81 -11.42
C PHE A 198 8.68 53.43 -10.89
N ILE A 199 8.81 54.13 -9.76
CA ILE A 199 8.61 55.59 -9.71
C ILE A 199 9.74 56.16 -8.84
N ASP A 200 10.90 56.41 -9.45
CA ASP A 200 11.93 57.26 -8.84
C ASP A 200 11.66 58.70 -9.30
N ALA A 201 11.07 59.50 -8.40
CA ALA A 201 10.65 60.87 -8.66
C ALA A 201 11.81 61.89 -8.56
N THR A 202 13.08 61.46 -8.52
CA THR A 202 14.23 62.35 -8.33
C THR A 202 14.90 62.84 -9.63
N SER A 203 14.48 62.37 -10.81
CA SER A 203 15.14 62.75 -12.08
C SER A 203 14.64 64.06 -12.73
N ILE A 204 13.56 64.67 -12.23
CA ILE A 204 12.99 65.89 -12.87
C ILE A 204 13.80 67.17 -12.54
N GLU A 205 14.58 67.19 -11.45
CA GLU A 205 15.31 68.40 -11.03
C GLU A 205 16.63 68.64 -11.78
N GLU A 206 17.20 67.65 -12.47
CA GLU A 206 18.50 67.81 -13.15
C GLU A 206 18.42 68.48 -14.53
N HIS A 207 17.24 68.57 -15.15
CA HIS A 207 17.10 69.17 -16.49
C HIS A 207 16.98 70.69 -16.51
N ILE A 208 16.69 71.34 -15.37
CA ILE A 208 16.47 72.79 -15.32
C ILE A 208 17.77 73.58 -15.04
N ARG A 209 18.82 72.96 -14.46
CA ARG A 209 20.07 73.66 -14.11
C ARG A 209 21.11 73.82 -15.24
N LYS A 210 20.93 73.22 -16.41
CA LYS A 210 21.94 73.25 -17.50
C LYS A 210 21.76 74.35 -18.55
N VAL A 211 20.76 75.23 -18.42
CA VAL A 211 20.51 76.32 -19.39
C VAL A 211 20.86 77.69 -18.80
N VAL A 212 22.11 77.89 -18.38
CA VAL A 212 22.70 79.24 -18.28
C VAL A 212 24.17 79.16 -18.73
N PRO A 213 24.50 79.42 -20.00
CA PRO A 213 25.87 79.58 -20.43
C PRO A 213 26.42 80.96 -19.98
N ALA A 214 27.57 80.93 -19.30
CA ALA A 214 28.34 82.11 -18.93
C ALA A 214 28.94 82.79 -20.17
N ARG A 215 28.79 84.11 -20.25
CA ARG A 215 29.30 84.99 -21.30
C ARG A 215 30.79 85.27 -21.04
N GLN A 216 31.69 84.88 -21.96
CA GLN A 216 33.10 85.32 -21.94
C GLN A 216 33.25 86.70 -22.61
N PRO A 217 34.13 87.60 -22.12
CA PRO A 217 34.50 88.83 -22.82
C PRO A 217 35.62 88.59 -23.86
N PRO A 218 35.73 89.42 -24.91
CA PRO A 218 36.71 89.23 -25.98
C PRO A 218 38.13 89.67 -25.57
N SER A 219 39.13 88.91 -26.02
CA SER A 219 40.55 89.25 -26.01
C SER A 219 40.94 89.84 -27.36
N ASP A 220 41.40 91.09 -27.36
CA ASP A 220 41.91 91.79 -28.54
C ASP A 220 43.27 91.23 -29.01
N GLU A 221 43.46 91.24 -30.32
CA GLU A 221 44.65 90.81 -31.05
C GLU A 221 45.86 91.75 -30.85
N GLU A 222 47.06 91.18 -30.81
CA GLU A 222 48.35 91.88 -30.85
C GLU A 222 48.59 92.60 -32.19
N GLN A 223 48.85 93.90 -32.16
CA GLN A 223 49.69 94.62 -33.13
C GLN A 223 50.42 95.80 -32.46
N SER A 224 51.67 95.58 -32.02
CA SER A 224 52.89 96.25 -32.53
C SER A 224 54.11 95.95 -31.68
#